data_AF-A0A149UY75-F1
#
_entry.id   AF-A0A149UY75-F1
#
_cell.length_a   1.000
_cell.length_b   1.000
_cell.length_c   1.000
_cell.angle_alpha   90.00
_cell.angle_beta   90.00
_cell.angle_gamma   90.00
#
_symmetry.space_group_name_H-M   'P 1'
#
loop_
_entity.id
_entity.type
_entity.pdbx_description
1 polymer ?
#
loop_
_entity_poly.entity_id
_entity_poly.type
_entity_poly.pdbx_seq_one_letter_code
_entity_poly.pdbx_strand_id
1 'polypeptide(L)'
;MCRSTDNIRESSFAKPIEDIAKGQGYDVQTEFPIREKKKGRPRSVDFLLVNHKKRIVVSIETKYKKTDRTMAGSLSEDAAKLDQLTITQINTQIEEQTKNHEPGVITGSVSGYELIRAVLVVWHQSAIMAQLRVESTEIKNTFRALVKAMLPDGIEPTHRNFSKAMLGVIAMKPVANKSGSLRSGSTVTRKRFWVASFIHKTNWKNIIIQ
;
A
#
# COMPACT_ATOMS: atom_id res chain seq x y z
N MET A 1 -31.97 1.11 14.50
CA MET A 1 -30.70 1.33 13.77
C MET A 1 -29.58 0.58 14.46
N CYS A 2 -29.16 -0.58 13.96
CA CYS A 2 -27.95 -1.24 14.45
C CYS A 2 -26.74 -0.42 13.98
N ARG A 3 -26.07 0.27 14.93
CA ARG A 3 -24.73 0.81 14.71
C ARG A 3 -23.80 -0.39 14.54
N SER A 4 -23.57 -0.84 13.31
CA SER A 4 -22.46 -1.75 13.02
C SER A 4 -21.19 -1.01 13.40
N THR A 5 -20.55 -1.42 14.48
CA THR A 5 -19.21 -0.95 14.83
C THR A 5 -18.28 -1.32 13.67
N ASP A 6 -17.83 -0.33 12.91
CA ASP A 6 -16.78 -0.51 11.90
C ASP A 6 -15.46 -0.83 12.62
N ASN A 7 -15.34 -2.09 13.05
CA ASN A 7 -14.22 -2.62 13.82
C ASN A 7 -13.02 -3.00 12.96
N ILE A 8 -13.07 -2.76 11.65
CA ILE A 8 -11.92 -2.93 10.77
C ILE A 8 -10.82 -1.98 11.25
N ARG A 9 -9.66 -2.55 11.58
CA ARG A 9 -8.44 -1.83 11.99
C ARG A 9 -7.37 -2.13 10.95
N GLU A 10 -6.37 -1.28 10.84
CA GLU A 10 -5.22 -1.53 9.95
C GLU A 10 -4.58 -2.91 10.22
N SER A 11 -4.44 -3.26 11.50
CA SER A 11 -3.96 -4.59 11.92
C SER A 11 -4.81 -5.77 11.44
N SER A 12 -6.07 -5.56 11.08
CA SER A 12 -6.94 -6.62 10.55
C SER A 12 -6.63 -7.00 9.10
N PHE A 13 -5.81 -6.22 8.39
CA PHE A 13 -5.37 -6.56 7.03
C PHE A 13 -4.16 -7.46 6.99
N ALA A 14 -3.39 -7.56 8.07
CA ALA A 14 -2.12 -8.27 8.06
C ALA A 14 -2.29 -9.75 7.74
N LYS A 15 -3.21 -10.44 8.43
CA LYS A 15 -3.43 -11.87 8.23
C LYS A 15 -3.93 -12.20 6.81
N PRO A 16 -4.95 -11.51 6.26
CA PRO A 16 -5.34 -11.73 4.87
C PRO A 16 -4.21 -11.50 3.84
N ILE A 17 -3.39 -10.46 4.02
CA ILE A 17 -2.25 -10.19 3.12
C ILE A 17 -1.22 -11.32 3.21
N GLU A 18 -0.89 -11.76 4.42
CA GLU A 18 0.03 -12.86 4.68
C GLU A 18 -0.45 -14.16 4.04
N ASP A 19 -1.72 -14.53 4.24
CA ASP A 19 -2.29 -15.77 3.70
C ASP A 19 -2.29 -15.79 2.16
N ILE A 20 -2.65 -14.66 1.54
CA ILE A 20 -2.60 -14.51 0.08
C ILE A 20 -1.16 -14.64 -0.42
N ALA A 21 -0.21 -13.96 0.21
CA ALA A 21 1.19 -13.97 -0.20
C ALA A 21 1.81 -15.38 -0.04
N LYS A 22 1.57 -16.05 1.09
CA LYS A 22 2.01 -17.43 1.34
C LYS A 22 1.42 -18.40 0.32
N GLY A 23 0.14 -18.27 -0.02
CA GLY A 23 -0.51 -19.05 -1.08
C GLY A 23 0.12 -18.86 -2.47
N GLN A 24 0.85 -17.75 -2.69
CA GLN A 24 1.59 -17.46 -3.90
C GLN A 24 3.09 -17.81 -3.80
N GLY A 25 3.49 -18.52 -2.74
CA GLY A 25 4.87 -18.97 -2.51
C GLY A 25 5.82 -17.86 -2.08
N TYR A 26 5.31 -16.84 -1.37
CA TYR A 26 6.14 -15.83 -0.72
C TYR A 26 6.34 -16.19 0.75
N ASP A 27 7.58 -16.02 1.22
CA ASP A 27 7.88 -15.86 2.64
C ASP A 27 7.47 -14.45 3.07
N VAL A 28 6.82 -14.33 4.23
CA VAL A 28 6.20 -13.09 4.67
C VAL A 28 6.74 -12.74 6.05
N GLN A 29 7.39 -11.58 6.14
CA GLN A 29 7.78 -10.96 7.40
C GLN A 29 6.96 -9.69 7.62
N THR A 30 6.17 -9.66 8.68
CA THR A 30 5.46 -8.45 9.12
C THR A 30 6.37 -7.56 9.97
N GLU A 31 6.16 -6.25 9.91
CA GLU A 31 6.92 -5.24 10.65
C GLU A 31 8.44 -5.39 10.46
N PHE A 32 8.88 -5.61 9.21
CA PHE A 32 10.29 -5.79 8.89
C PHE A 32 11.09 -4.53 9.25
N PRO A 33 12.09 -4.61 10.14
CA PRO A 33 12.84 -3.43 10.55
C PRO A 33 13.68 -2.86 9.41
N ILE A 34 13.72 -1.54 9.32
CA ILE A 34 14.69 -0.77 8.54
C ILE A 34 15.47 0.05 9.55
N ARG A 35 16.58 -0.49 10.09
CA ARG A 35 17.42 0.30 10.98
C ARG A 35 18.16 1.39 10.21
N GLU A 36 17.91 2.64 10.59
CA GLU A 36 18.83 3.75 10.36
C GLU A 36 19.66 3.96 11.63
N LYS A 37 20.92 4.41 11.49
CA LYS A 37 21.84 4.70 12.61
C LYS A 37 21.37 5.85 13.56
N LYS A 38 20.13 6.34 13.47
CA LYS A 38 19.63 7.49 14.25
C LYS A 38 18.88 7.05 15.51
N LYS A 39 19.03 7.82 16.60
CA LYS A 39 18.25 7.65 17.84
C LYS A 39 16.76 7.85 17.56
N GLY A 40 15.93 6.85 17.85
CA GLY A 40 14.47 6.89 17.69
C GLY A 40 13.85 5.49 17.65
N ARG A 41 12.51 5.40 17.55
CA ARG A 41 11.82 4.13 17.29
C ARG A 41 12.34 3.57 15.95
N PRO A 42 12.73 2.28 15.88
CA PRO A 42 13.17 1.68 14.62
C PRO A 42 12.11 1.90 13.55
N ARG A 43 12.53 2.40 12.37
CA ARG A 43 11.66 2.41 11.21
C ARG A 43 11.40 0.95 10.82
N SER A 44 10.21 0.67 10.32
CA SER A 44 9.86 -0.64 9.79
C SER A 44 9.01 -0.48 8.54
N VAL A 45 9.00 -1.54 7.73
CA VAL A 45 7.99 -1.77 6.71
C VAL A 45 6.92 -2.67 7.27
N ASP A 46 5.65 -2.38 6.98
CA ASP A 46 4.54 -3.26 7.41
C ASP A 46 4.72 -4.70 6.91
N PHE A 47 5.13 -4.89 5.65
CA PHE A 47 5.42 -6.22 5.08
C PHE A 47 6.67 -6.23 4.21
N LEU A 48 7.51 -7.24 4.42
CA LEU A 48 8.51 -7.68 3.46
C LEU A 48 8.15 -9.09 2.99
N LEU A 49 7.94 -9.24 1.68
CA LEU A 49 7.59 -10.49 1.04
C LEU A 49 8.76 -10.95 0.16
N VAL A 50 9.18 -12.20 0.26
CA VAL A 50 10.28 -12.74 -0.56
C VAL A 50 9.82 -13.99 -1.29
N ASN A 51 9.99 -14.00 -2.61
CA ASN A 51 9.79 -15.19 -3.43
C ASN A 51 11.13 -15.62 -4.01
N HIS A 52 11.76 -16.61 -3.37
CA HIS A 52 13.07 -17.12 -3.77
C HIS A 52 13.07 -17.73 -5.18
N LYS A 53 11.97 -18.38 -5.57
CA LYS A 53 11.82 -19.00 -6.89
C LYS A 53 11.81 -17.99 -8.03
N LYS A 54 11.12 -16.85 -7.81
CA LYS A 54 11.01 -15.75 -8.78
C LYS A 54 12.14 -14.71 -8.65
N ARG A 55 12.94 -14.78 -7.58
CA ARG A 55 13.94 -13.78 -7.20
C ARG A 55 13.34 -12.37 -7.08
N ILE A 56 12.21 -12.27 -6.40
CA ILE A 56 11.48 -11.01 -6.18
C ILE A 56 11.36 -10.74 -4.68
N VAL A 57 11.59 -9.49 -4.30
CA VAL A 57 11.26 -8.93 -2.99
C VAL A 57 10.15 -7.89 -3.17
N VAL A 58 9.11 -7.94 -2.35
CA VAL A 58 8.04 -6.95 -2.33
C VAL A 58 8.00 -6.30 -0.95
N SER A 59 8.14 -4.99 -0.91
CA SER A 59 7.97 -4.18 0.28
C SER A 59 6.63 -3.44 0.22
N ILE A 60 5.78 -3.61 1.22
CA ILE A 60 4.44 -3.05 1.25
C ILE A 60 4.24 -2.22 2.51
N GLU A 61 3.85 -0.96 2.31
CA GLU A 61 3.22 -0.14 3.34
C GLU A 61 1.72 -0.21 3.19
N THR A 62 1.01 -0.35 4.30
CA THR A 62 -0.45 -0.37 4.32
C THR A 62 -0.99 0.90 4.95
N LYS A 63 -2.07 1.41 4.39
CA LYS A 63 -2.82 2.52 4.96
C LYS A 63 -4.30 2.24 4.98
N TYR A 64 -4.92 2.48 6.13
CA TYR A 64 -6.36 2.38 6.28
C TYR A 64 -7.03 3.68 6.67
N LYS A 65 -7.98 4.13 5.84
CA LYS A 65 -8.85 5.27 6.12
C LYS A 65 -10.20 4.81 6.63
N LYS A 66 -10.42 5.00 7.93
CA LYS A 66 -11.76 4.90 8.54
C LYS A 66 -12.65 6.07 8.10
N THR A 67 -13.95 5.80 8.02
CA THR A 67 -14.99 6.83 7.86
C THR A 67 -14.85 7.88 8.98
N ASP A 68 -14.97 9.17 8.63
CA ASP A 68 -14.97 10.32 9.54
C ASP A 68 -13.71 10.56 10.39
N ARG A 69 -12.60 9.87 10.11
CA ARG A 69 -11.30 10.09 10.78
C ARG A 69 -10.23 10.53 9.80
N THR A 70 -9.34 11.43 10.22
CA THR A 70 -8.09 11.72 9.49
C THR A 70 -7.27 10.44 9.36
N MET A 71 -6.62 10.22 8.20
CA MET A 71 -5.71 9.09 8.05
C MET A 71 -4.51 9.36 8.97
N ALA A 72 -4.00 8.33 9.64
CA ALA A 72 -2.76 8.48 10.39
C ALA A 72 -1.57 8.42 9.41
N GLY A 73 -0.83 9.52 9.32
CA GLY A 73 0.28 9.68 8.38
C GLY A 73 -0.18 10.00 6.94
N SER A 74 0.80 10.06 6.05
CA SER A 74 0.64 10.45 4.65
C SER A 74 1.04 9.32 3.70
N LEU A 75 0.29 9.13 2.62
CA LEU A 75 0.67 8.18 1.56
C LEU A 75 2.00 8.59 0.91
N SER A 76 2.27 9.90 0.87
CA SER A 76 3.51 10.48 0.39
C SER A 76 4.69 10.14 1.30
N GLU A 77 4.50 10.16 2.63
CA GLU A 77 5.54 9.75 3.59
C GLU A 77 5.88 8.27 3.44
N ASP A 78 4.88 7.41 3.29
CA ASP A 78 5.11 5.97 3.09
C ASP A 78 5.84 5.71 1.77
N ALA A 79 5.41 6.38 0.69
CA ALA A 79 6.05 6.27 -0.62
C ALA A 79 7.51 6.75 -0.58
N ALA A 80 7.79 7.88 0.08
CA ALA A 80 9.15 8.39 0.24
C ALA A 80 10.00 7.48 1.14
N LYS A 81 9.44 6.91 2.21
CA LYS A 81 10.10 5.90 3.06
C LYS A 81 10.49 4.67 2.22
N LEU A 82 9.57 4.19 1.40
CA LEU A 82 9.81 3.04 0.52
C LEU A 82 10.84 3.34 -0.57
N ASP A 83 10.80 4.52 -1.19
CA ASP A 83 11.76 4.93 -2.24
C ASP A 83 13.22 4.80 -1.77
N GLN A 84 13.47 5.12 -0.49
CA GLN A 84 14.79 5.02 0.14
C GLN A 84 15.23 3.58 0.44
N LEU A 85 14.31 2.62 0.47
CA LEU A 85 14.62 1.23 0.79
C LEU A 85 15.37 0.56 -0.36
N THR A 86 16.47 -0.14 -0.04
CA THR A 86 17.31 -0.85 -1.02
C THR A 86 17.50 -2.31 -0.63
N ILE A 87 17.84 -3.16 -1.61
CA ILE A 87 18.21 -4.57 -1.36
C ILE A 87 19.39 -4.67 -0.40
N THR A 88 20.36 -3.76 -0.50
CA THR A 88 21.50 -3.71 0.42
C THR A 88 21.06 -3.55 1.87
N GLN A 89 20.17 -2.58 2.16
CA GLN A 89 19.64 -2.38 3.51
C GLN A 89 18.86 -3.60 4.00
N ILE A 90 18.04 -4.22 3.14
CA ILE A 90 17.28 -5.43 3.48
C ILE A 90 18.24 -6.57 3.86
N ASN A 91 19.28 -6.81 3.06
CA ASN A 91 20.28 -7.85 3.34
C ASN A 91 21.04 -7.58 4.63
N THR A 92 21.50 -6.35 4.86
CA THR A 92 22.17 -5.98 6.11
C THR A 92 21.29 -6.31 7.32
N GLN A 93 19.99 -6.02 7.23
CA GLN A 93 19.07 -6.34 8.31
C GLN A 93 18.87 -7.87 8.50
N ILE A 94 18.76 -8.64 7.41
CA ILE A 94 18.65 -10.11 7.48
C ILE A 94 19.91 -10.72 8.12
N GLU A 95 21.09 -10.25 7.71
CA GLU A 95 22.39 -10.69 8.26
C GLU A 95 22.51 -10.36 9.75
N GLU A 96 22.11 -9.15 10.16
CA GLU A 96 22.09 -8.75 11.57
C GLU A 96 21.12 -9.60 12.40
N GLN A 97 19.89 -9.82 11.92
CA GLN A 97 18.90 -10.67 12.60
C GLN A 97 19.45 -12.09 12.80
N THR A 98 20.06 -12.64 11.76
CA THR A 98 20.67 -13.98 11.80
C THR A 98 21.83 -14.02 12.80
N LYS A 99 22.72 -13.04 12.79
CA LYS A 99 23.86 -12.95 13.71
C LYS A 99 23.41 -12.81 15.17
N ASN A 100 22.36 -12.03 15.41
CA ASN A 100 21.82 -11.78 16.74
C ASN A 100 20.84 -12.87 17.22
N HIS A 101 20.61 -13.92 16.40
CA HIS A 101 19.63 -14.98 16.67
C HIS A 101 18.21 -14.40 16.91
N GLU A 102 17.90 -13.28 16.25
CA GLU A 102 16.56 -12.69 16.30
C GLU A 102 15.61 -13.52 15.43
N PRO A 103 14.37 -13.76 15.89
CA PRO A 103 13.40 -14.53 15.11
C PRO A 103 13.01 -13.77 13.84
N GLY A 104 13.16 -14.41 12.69
CA GLY A 104 12.75 -13.90 11.38
C GLY A 104 12.38 -15.04 10.44
N VAL A 105 11.33 -14.83 9.63
CA VAL A 105 10.89 -15.79 8.61
C VAL A 105 11.88 -15.80 7.43
N ILE A 106 12.39 -14.62 7.07
CA ILE A 106 13.34 -14.43 5.97
C ILE A 106 14.75 -14.46 6.54
N THR A 107 15.49 -15.53 6.25
CA THR A 107 16.85 -15.77 6.79
C THR A 107 17.93 -15.83 5.71
N GLY A 108 17.54 -15.95 4.43
CA GLY A 108 18.46 -16.02 3.30
C GLY A 108 18.70 -14.65 2.65
N SER A 109 19.92 -14.43 2.13
CA SER A 109 20.23 -13.24 1.34
C SER A 109 19.35 -13.13 0.09
N VAL A 110 18.92 -11.91 -0.21
CA VAL A 110 18.12 -11.53 -1.38
C VAL A 110 18.93 -10.67 -2.36
N SER A 111 20.26 -10.77 -2.31
CA SER A 111 21.14 -10.07 -3.26
C SER A 111 20.79 -10.38 -4.72
N GLY A 112 20.67 -9.32 -5.53
CA GLY A 112 20.31 -9.44 -6.94
C GLY A 112 18.85 -9.84 -7.20
N TYR A 113 17.95 -9.71 -6.22
CA TYR A 113 16.51 -9.87 -6.43
C TYR A 113 15.91 -8.55 -6.92
N GLU A 114 14.81 -8.62 -7.67
CA GLU A 114 14.03 -7.44 -8.03
C GLU A 114 13.29 -6.91 -6.80
N LEU A 115 13.45 -5.61 -6.49
CA LEU A 115 12.73 -4.96 -5.38
C LEU A 115 11.54 -4.18 -5.90
N ILE A 116 10.34 -4.70 -5.64
CA ILE A 116 9.06 -4.02 -5.85
C ILE A 116 8.68 -3.33 -4.54
N ARG A 117 8.27 -2.06 -4.64
CA ARG A 117 7.76 -1.32 -3.48
C ARG A 117 6.35 -0.85 -3.78
N ALA A 118 5.46 -0.95 -2.80
CA ALA A 118 4.07 -0.56 -2.98
C ALA A 118 3.47 0.06 -1.73
N VAL A 119 2.65 1.09 -1.94
CA VAL A 119 1.74 1.59 -0.90
C VAL A 119 0.35 1.04 -1.21
N LEU A 120 -0.22 0.28 -0.28
CA LEU A 120 -1.56 -0.27 -0.35
C LEU A 120 -2.49 0.58 0.52
N VAL A 121 -3.46 1.25 -0.08
CA VAL A 121 -4.44 2.06 0.64
C VAL A 121 -5.83 1.46 0.53
N VAL A 122 -6.49 1.34 1.67
CA VAL A 122 -7.88 0.87 1.81
C VAL A 122 -8.72 1.97 2.44
N TRP A 123 -9.89 2.27 1.88
CA TRP A 123 -10.78 3.30 2.41
C TRP A 123 -12.26 3.00 2.18
N HIS A 124 -13.11 3.66 2.96
CA HIS A 124 -14.56 3.65 2.77
C HIS A 124 -15.04 4.87 1.99
N GLN A 125 -15.98 4.64 1.06
CA GLN A 125 -16.72 5.69 0.34
C GLN A 125 -15.80 6.80 -0.25
N SER A 126 -16.14 8.08 -0.05
CA SER A 126 -15.43 9.24 -0.60
C SER A 126 -14.29 9.76 0.28
N ALA A 127 -13.95 9.07 1.39
CA ALA A 127 -13.01 9.57 2.40
C ALA A 127 -11.59 9.84 1.88
N ILE A 128 -11.20 9.22 0.76
CA ILE A 128 -9.88 9.40 0.14
C ILE A 128 -9.70 10.81 -0.44
N MET A 129 -10.77 11.51 -0.81
CA MET A 129 -10.65 12.82 -1.47
C MET A 129 -10.10 13.91 -0.55
N ALA A 130 -10.44 13.86 0.74
CA ALA A 130 -9.88 14.77 1.72
C ALA A 130 -8.38 14.50 1.91
N GLN A 131 -7.98 13.23 1.96
CA GLN A 131 -6.58 12.84 2.06
C GLN A 131 -5.79 13.34 0.85
N LEU A 132 -6.29 13.10 -0.36
CA LEU A 132 -5.63 13.50 -1.59
C LEU A 132 -5.41 15.00 -1.74
N ARG A 133 -6.03 15.87 -0.94
CA ARG A 133 -5.74 17.31 -0.98
C ARG A 133 -4.37 17.64 -0.39
N VAL A 134 -3.95 16.90 0.64
CA VAL A 134 -2.70 17.13 1.37
C VAL A 134 -1.54 16.28 0.84
N GLU A 135 -1.80 15.31 -0.02
CA GLU A 135 -0.75 14.46 -0.63
C GLU A 135 0.10 15.20 -1.67
N SER A 136 1.29 14.65 -1.97
CA SER A 136 2.18 15.17 -3.00
C SER A 136 1.56 15.07 -4.41
N THR A 137 2.10 15.84 -5.34
CA THR A 137 1.67 15.84 -6.75
C THR A 137 1.83 14.46 -7.40
N GLU A 138 2.86 13.70 -7.04
CA GLU A 138 3.16 12.36 -7.55
C GLU A 138 2.07 11.36 -7.16
N ILE A 139 1.65 11.38 -5.88
CA ILE A 139 0.56 10.53 -5.37
C ILE A 139 -0.76 10.94 -6.01
N LYS A 140 -1.06 12.25 -6.06
CA LYS A 140 -2.26 12.80 -6.72
C LYS A 140 -2.34 12.36 -8.18
N ASN A 141 -1.24 12.42 -8.94
CA ASN A 141 -1.21 12.05 -10.34
C ASN A 141 -1.39 10.55 -10.56
N THR A 142 -0.75 9.72 -9.71
CA THR A 142 -0.92 8.27 -9.76
C THR A 142 -2.39 7.90 -9.48
N PHE A 143 -2.99 8.50 -8.45
CA PHE A 143 -4.40 8.29 -8.13
C PHE A 143 -5.32 8.73 -9.27
N ARG A 144 -5.12 9.93 -9.83
CA ARG A 144 -5.90 10.43 -10.97
C ARG A 144 -5.82 9.50 -12.18
N ALA A 145 -4.65 8.96 -12.47
CA ALA A 145 -4.46 8.02 -13.57
C ALA A 145 -5.26 6.72 -13.34
N LEU A 146 -5.22 6.16 -12.12
CA LEU A 146 -6.02 4.98 -11.77
C LEU A 146 -7.52 5.26 -11.86
N VAL A 147 -7.95 6.42 -11.35
CA VAL A 147 -9.34 6.84 -11.38
C VAL A 147 -9.86 7.05 -12.79
N LYS A 148 -9.06 7.68 -13.66
CA LYS A 148 -9.42 7.87 -15.07
C LYS A 148 -9.60 6.52 -15.76
N ALA A 149 -8.72 5.56 -15.50
CA ALA A 149 -8.79 4.21 -16.08
C ALA A 149 -9.97 3.38 -15.56
N MET A 150 -10.55 3.73 -14.41
CA MET A 150 -11.73 3.06 -13.85
C MET A 150 -13.02 3.42 -14.61
N LEU A 151 -13.08 4.62 -15.17
CA LEU A 151 -14.30 5.12 -15.83
C LEU A 151 -14.51 4.41 -17.18
N PRO A 152 -15.77 4.21 -17.61
CA PRO A 152 -16.08 3.73 -18.95
C PRO A 152 -15.52 4.65 -20.04
N ASP A 153 -15.32 4.08 -21.23
CA ASP A 153 -14.83 4.85 -22.37
C ASP A 153 -15.88 5.92 -22.74
N GLY A 154 -15.41 7.12 -23.08
CA GLY A 154 -16.27 8.27 -23.35
C GLY A 154 -16.77 9.03 -22.12
N ILE A 155 -16.51 8.56 -20.89
CA ILE A 155 -16.84 9.32 -19.66
C ILE A 155 -15.65 10.19 -19.27
N GLU A 156 -15.87 11.51 -19.22
CA GLU A 156 -14.84 12.46 -18.80
C GLU A 156 -14.50 12.31 -17.31
N PRO A 157 -13.21 12.41 -16.92
CA PRO A 157 -12.75 12.29 -15.54
C PRO A 157 -12.97 13.58 -14.74
N THR A 158 -14.23 13.99 -14.61
CA THR A 158 -14.64 15.14 -13.79
C THR A 158 -14.82 14.73 -12.32
N HIS A 159 -14.73 15.68 -11.38
CA HIS A 159 -14.99 15.43 -9.95
C HIS A 159 -16.39 14.80 -9.74
N ARG A 160 -17.39 15.26 -10.51
CA ARG A 160 -18.76 14.73 -10.47
C ARG A 160 -18.82 13.26 -10.91
N ASN A 161 -18.21 12.92 -12.04
CA ASN A 161 -18.22 11.55 -12.55
C ASN A 161 -17.42 10.61 -11.66
N PHE A 162 -16.31 11.10 -11.09
CA PHE A 162 -15.58 10.37 -10.08
C PHE A 162 -16.43 10.06 -8.85
N SER A 163 -17.12 11.06 -8.28
CA SER A 163 -18.02 10.84 -7.14
C SER A 163 -19.13 9.84 -7.49
N LYS A 164 -19.73 9.96 -8.68
CA LYS A 164 -20.75 9.02 -9.16
C LYS A 164 -20.22 7.60 -9.30
N ALA A 165 -19.03 7.41 -9.85
CA ALA A 165 -18.38 6.10 -9.92
C ALA A 165 -18.10 5.55 -8.51
N MET A 166 -17.49 6.35 -7.65
CA MET A 166 -17.20 5.99 -6.25
C MET A 166 -18.45 5.55 -5.47
N LEU A 167 -19.61 6.17 -5.76
CA LEU A 167 -20.92 5.83 -5.19
C LEU A 167 -21.65 4.69 -5.91
N GLY A 168 -21.18 4.25 -7.09
CA GLY A 168 -21.76 3.13 -7.84
C GLY A 168 -22.91 3.48 -8.76
N VAL A 169 -23.07 4.77 -9.04
CA VAL A 169 -24.05 5.28 -10.01
C VAL A 169 -23.59 4.99 -11.44
N ILE A 170 -22.28 4.92 -11.68
CA ILE A 170 -21.68 4.60 -12.97
C ILE A 170 -20.97 3.24 -12.85
N ALA A 171 -21.13 2.39 -13.88
CA ALA A 171 -20.41 1.12 -13.97
C ALA A 171 -18.90 1.36 -14.09
N MET A 172 -18.09 0.51 -13.49
CA MET A 172 -16.64 0.71 -13.35
C MET A 172 -15.88 -0.49 -13.89
N LYS A 173 -14.71 -0.25 -14.45
CA LYS A 173 -13.78 -1.29 -14.89
C LYS A 173 -12.75 -1.57 -13.78
N PRO A 174 -12.38 -2.83 -13.51
CA PRO A 174 -11.22 -3.13 -12.68
C PRO A 174 -9.96 -2.49 -13.29
N VAL A 175 -9.13 -1.84 -12.47
CA VAL A 175 -7.91 -1.20 -12.94
C VAL A 175 -6.70 -1.96 -12.41
N ALA A 176 -5.82 -2.38 -13.32
CA ALA A 176 -4.49 -2.89 -13.00
C ALA A 176 -3.53 -2.49 -14.12
N ASN A 177 -2.42 -1.83 -13.76
CA ASN A 177 -1.37 -1.47 -14.69
C ASN A 177 -0.02 -1.39 -13.95
N LYS A 178 1.05 -1.03 -14.67
CA LYS A 178 2.41 -0.92 -14.10
C LYS A 178 2.54 0.08 -12.95
N SER A 179 1.60 1.01 -12.80
CA SER A 179 1.60 2.04 -11.77
C SER A 179 0.83 1.63 -10.51
N GLY A 180 0.10 0.53 -10.56
CA GLY A 180 -0.82 0.18 -9.49
C GLY A 180 -2.11 -0.47 -9.94
N SER A 181 -3.03 -0.59 -8.99
CA SER A 181 -4.36 -1.11 -9.21
C SER A 181 -5.40 -0.31 -8.43
N LEU A 182 -6.65 -0.36 -8.88
CA LEU A 182 -7.79 0.22 -8.18
C LEU A 182 -8.98 -0.73 -8.34
N ARG A 183 -9.55 -1.13 -7.20
CA ARG A 183 -10.72 -2.01 -7.13
C ARG A 183 -11.67 -1.54 -6.04
N SER A 184 -12.95 -1.82 -6.24
CA SER A 184 -13.96 -1.68 -5.20
C SER A 184 -14.49 -3.05 -4.81
N GLY A 185 -14.91 -3.18 -3.56
CA GLY A 185 -15.65 -4.33 -3.07
C GLY A 185 -16.79 -3.90 -2.17
N SER A 186 -17.67 -4.84 -1.85
CA SER A 186 -18.77 -4.63 -0.91
C SER A 186 -18.60 -5.57 0.28
N THR A 187 -18.83 -5.05 1.48
CA THR A 187 -18.90 -5.87 2.69
C THR A 187 -20.25 -6.58 2.80
N VAL A 188 -20.37 -7.53 3.73
CA VAL A 188 -21.66 -8.16 4.11
C VAL A 188 -22.72 -7.10 4.47
N THR A 189 -22.30 -5.97 5.03
CA THR A 189 -23.16 -4.83 5.37
C THR A 189 -23.49 -3.90 4.19
N ARG A 190 -23.17 -4.32 2.96
CA ARG A 190 -23.31 -3.55 1.71
C ARG A 190 -22.55 -2.22 1.68
N LYS A 191 -21.65 -1.98 2.64
CA LYS A 191 -20.77 -0.81 2.62
C LYS A 191 -19.69 -1.03 1.56
N ARG A 192 -19.50 -0.04 0.70
CA ARG A 192 -18.45 -0.08 -0.32
C ARG A 192 -17.11 0.30 0.29
N PHE A 193 -16.12 -0.54 0.03
CA PHE A 193 -14.72 -0.24 0.28
C PHE A 193 -13.96 -0.16 -1.03
N TRP A 194 -12.86 0.55 -0.98
CA TRP A 194 -11.96 0.78 -2.09
C TRP A 194 -10.56 0.36 -1.68
N VAL A 195 -9.87 -0.26 -2.62
CA VAL A 195 -8.48 -0.68 -2.47
C VAL A 195 -7.71 -0.14 -3.66
N ALA A 196 -6.63 0.58 -3.39
CA ALA A 196 -5.66 0.95 -4.40
C ALA A 196 -4.28 0.50 -3.98
N SER A 197 -3.50 0.00 -4.93
CA SER A 197 -2.06 -0.15 -4.78
C SER A 197 -1.37 0.90 -5.64
N PHE A 198 -0.40 1.62 -5.07
CA PHE A 198 0.52 2.48 -5.80
C PHE A 198 1.86 1.77 -5.87
N ILE A 199 2.30 1.40 -7.07
CA ILE A 199 3.60 0.76 -7.27
C ILE A 199 4.64 1.85 -7.48
N HIS A 200 5.82 1.66 -6.90
CA HIS A 200 6.94 2.58 -6.99
C HIS A 200 7.27 2.96 -8.42
N LYS A 201 7.63 4.23 -8.57
CA LYS A 201 8.12 4.82 -9.80
C LYS A 201 9.30 5.73 -9.49
N THR A 202 10.15 5.94 -10.48
CA THR A 202 11.32 6.82 -10.40
C THR A 202 11.01 8.27 -10.01
N ASN A 203 9.76 8.73 -10.13
CA ASN A 203 9.36 10.06 -9.70
C ASN A 203 9.05 10.15 -8.19
N TRP A 204 8.97 9.03 -7.45
CA TRP A 204 8.80 9.07 -5.99
C TRP A 204 9.97 9.77 -5.28
N LYS A 205 11.16 9.77 -5.88
CA LYS A 205 12.32 10.56 -5.41
C LYS A 205 12.04 12.08 -5.31
N ASN A 206 11.01 12.57 -5.99
CA ASN A 206 10.63 13.99 -5.99
C ASN A 206 9.60 14.32 -4.90
N ILE A 207 9.16 13.34 -4.11
CA ILE A 207 8.20 13.56 -3.04
C ILE A 207 8.90 14.35 -1.92
N ILE A 208 8.46 15.59 -1.72
CA ILE A 208 8.92 16.45 -0.63
C ILE A 208 7.94 16.27 0.53
N ILE A 209 8.45 15.75 1.65
CA ILE A 209 7.69 15.66 2.91
C ILE A 209 7.72 17.05 3.55
N GLN A 210 6.54 17.63 3.78
CA GLN A 210 6.36 18.93 4.45
C GLN A 210 6.17 18.76 5.95
#